data_AF-A0A7S1QUJ8-F1
#
_entry.id   AF-A0A7S1QUJ8-F1
#
_cell.length_a   1.000
_cell.length_b   1.000
_cell.length_c   1.000
_cell.angle_alpha   90.00
_cell.angle_beta   90.00
_cell.angle_gamma   90.00
#
_symmetry.space_group_name_H-M   'P 1'
#
loop_
_entity.id
_entity.type
_entity.pdbx_description
1 polymer ?
#
loop_
_entity_poly.entity_id
_entity_poly.type
_entity_poly.pdbx_seq_one_letter_code
_entity_poly.pdbx_strand_id
1 'polypeptide(L)'
;VQAKARFYAGMAIQYSGRAGEAVISCIEQGPEGIRFMAFVTGCASLTLAVFDVVNPFLVLGHMFTYMLSLYQVIFSVATMVFEADPQTIVRWPRVSKWQDWLILNMRFLSLSLGRGLFYVYQGVVWIVVSSFGDLVHEVLGLALCVVGAFYILMHFEVMPQTIATKMRGLAHGPARGP
;
A
#
# COMPACT_ATOMS: atom_id res chain seq x y z
N VAL A 1 -1.68 -24.11 -37.85
CA VAL A 1 -0.80 -23.17 -37.10
C VAL A 1 -1.54 -22.46 -35.96
N GLN A 2 -2.76 -21.93 -36.16
CA GLN A 2 -3.53 -21.23 -35.12
C GLN A 2 -3.86 -22.05 -33.85
N ALA A 3 -4.08 -23.37 -33.97
CA ALA A 3 -4.36 -24.22 -32.81
C ALA A 3 -3.18 -24.33 -31.82
N LYS A 4 -1.93 -24.43 -32.33
CA LYS A 4 -0.72 -24.40 -31.49
C LYS A 4 -0.57 -23.05 -30.80
N ALA A 5 -0.81 -21.94 -31.50
CA ALA A 5 -0.73 -20.59 -30.92
C ALA A 5 -1.71 -20.40 -29.76
N ARG A 6 -2.95 -20.90 -29.87
CA ARG A 6 -3.93 -20.86 -28.76
C ARG A 6 -3.51 -21.73 -27.57
N PHE A 7 -2.89 -22.88 -27.82
CA PHE A 7 -2.38 -23.75 -26.76
C PHE A 7 -1.22 -23.11 -25.98
N TYR A 8 -0.25 -22.50 -26.68
CA TYR A 8 0.84 -21.77 -26.03
C TYR A 8 0.37 -20.50 -25.32
N ALA A 9 -0.63 -19.79 -25.87
CA ALA A 9 -1.26 -18.66 -25.20
C ALA A 9 -1.98 -19.09 -23.91
N GLY A 10 -2.70 -20.22 -23.93
CA GLY A 10 -3.35 -20.78 -22.74
C GLY A 10 -2.36 -21.20 -21.66
N MET A 11 -1.25 -21.83 -22.05
CA MET A 11 -0.14 -22.16 -21.15
C MET A 11 0.46 -20.89 -20.54
N ALA A 12 0.78 -19.87 -21.35
CA ALA A 12 1.35 -18.61 -20.85
C ALA A 12 0.43 -17.89 -19.86
N ILE A 13 -0.89 -17.90 -20.11
CA ILE A 13 -1.89 -17.34 -19.18
C ILE A 13 -1.91 -18.13 -17.86
N GLN A 14 -1.90 -19.46 -17.92
CA GLN A 14 -1.84 -20.30 -16.72
C GLN A 14 -0.55 -20.11 -15.92
N TYR A 15 0.60 -19.93 -16.58
CA TYR A 15 1.86 -19.63 -15.90
C TYR A 15 1.86 -18.22 -15.29
N SER A 16 1.29 -17.21 -15.97
CA SER A 16 1.16 -15.86 -15.40
C SER A 16 0.19 -15.80 -14.22
N GLY A 17 -0.91 -16.56 -14.26
CA GLY A 17 -1.86 -16.66 -13.16
C GLY A 17 -1.24 -17.33 -11.93
N ARG A 18 -0.49 -18.43 -12.13
CA ARG A 18 0.21 -19.12 -11.04
C ARG A 18 1.38 -18.34 -10.46
N ALA A 19 2.06 -17.52 -11.26
CA ALA A 19 3.12 -16.62 -10.75
C ALA A 19 2.53 -15.57 -9.79
N GLY A 20 1.39 -14.96 -10.16
CA GLY A 20 0.67 -14.04 -9.27
C GLY A 20 0.19 -14.69 -7.98
N GLU A 21 -0.34 -15.92 -8.04
CA GLU A 21 -0.75 -16.67 -6.84
C GLU A 21 0.43 -17.01 -5.91
N ALA A 22 1.58 -17.40 -6.47
CA ALA A 22 2.79 -17.65 -5.69
C ALA A 22 3.32 -16.38 -5.01
N VAL A 23 3.26 -15.23 -5.71
CA VAL A 23 3.65 -13.93 -5.16
C VAL A 23 2.69 -13.48 -4.06
N ILE A 24 1.38 -13.67 -4.24
CA ILE A 24 0.36 -13.40 -3.21
C ILE A 24 0.60 -14.24 -1.96
N SER A 25 1.02 -15.50 -2.11
CA SER A 25 1.35 -16.38 -0.98
C SER A 25 2.62 -15.97 -0.22
N CYS A 26 3.50 -15.19 -0.87
CA CYS A 26 4.73 -14.68 -0.25
C CYS A 26 4.51 -13.36 0.51
N ILE A 27 3.37 -12.71 0.34
CA ILE A 27 3.02 -11.49 1.07
C ILE A 27 2.22 -11.91 2.29
N GLU A 28 2.77 -11.67 3.48
CA GLU A 28 2.01 -11.80 4.72
C GLU A 28 0.86 -10.80 4.70
N GLN A 29 -0.36 -11.23 4.38
CA GLN A 29 -1.49 -10.31 4.34
C GLN A 29 -1.96 -10.01 5.76
N GLY A 30 -1.98 -8.72 6.11
CA GLY A 30 -2.59 -8.25 7.34
C GLY A 30 -4.12 -8.45 7.31
N PRO A 31 -4.80 -8.38 8.47
CA PRO A 31 -6.24 -8.31 8.57
C PRO A 31 -6.81 -7.26 7.60
N GLU A 32 -7.90 -7.62 6.94
CA GLU A 32 -8.54 -6.82 5.89
C GLU A 32 -8.81 -5.37 6.30
N GLY A 33 -9.21 -5.15 7.56
CA GLY A 33 -9.46 -3.81 8.09
C GLY A 33 -8.23 -2.90 8.11
N ILE A 34 -7.06 -3.44 8.49
CA ILE A 34 -5.82 -2.65 8.53
C ILE A 34 -5.30 -2.41 7.12
N ARG A 35 -5.45 -3.38 6.22
CA ARG A 35 -5.14 -3.22 4.81
C ARG A 35 -5.99 -2.13 4.15
N PHE A 36 -7.29 -2.11 4.45
CA PHE A 36 -8.19 -1.07 3.97
C PHE A 36 -7.79 0.31 4.50
N MET A 37 -7.49 0.43 5.81
CA MET A 37 -7.01 1.69 6.38
C MET A 37 -5.71 2.16 5.70
N ALA A 38 -4.74 1.26 5.53
CA ALA A 38 -3.48 1.55 4.87
C ALA A 38 -3.68 2.03 3.42
N PHE A 39 -4.57 1.37 2.67
CA PHE A 39 -4.93 1.76 1.33
C PHE A 39 -5.56 3.15 1.28
N VAL A 40 -6.51 3.45 2.17
CA VAL A 40 -7.15 4.78 2.25
C VAL A 40 -6.13 5.86 2.62
N THR A 41 -5.26 5.61 3.60
CA THR A 41 -4.19 6.56 3.96
C THR A 41 -3.19 6.75 2.81
N GLY A 42 -2.89 5.70 2.05
CA GLY A 42 -2.06 5.77 0.85
C GLY A 42 -2.69 6.63 -0.25
N CYS A 43 -3.99 6.48 -0.49
CA CYS A 43 -4.75 7.32 -1.44
C CYS A 43 -4.77 8.80 -1.03
N ALA A 44 -4.99 9.07 0.26
CA ALA A 44 -4.96 10.42 0.80
C ALA A 44 -3.57 11.05 0.66
N SER A 45 -2.52 10.28 1.01
CA SER A 45 -1.12 10.69 0.83
C SER A 45 -0.74 10.94 -0.61
N LEU A 46 -1.20 10.11 -1.55
CA LEU A 46 -0.95 10.32 -2.97
C LEU A 46 -1.61 11.62 -3.44
N THR A 47 -2.85 11.85 -3.04
CA THR A 47 -3.61 13.04 -3.44
C THR A 47 -2.91 14.31 -2.95
N LEU A 48 -2.50 14.34 -1.67
CA LEU A 48 -1.80 15.47 -1.08
C LEU A 48 -0.43 15.71 -1.74
N ALA A 49 0.36 14.65 -1.94
CA ALA A 49 1.67 14.76 -2.59
C ALA A 49 1.56 15.26 -4.03
N VAL A 50 0.51 14.87 -4.76
CA VAL A 50 0.24 15.40 -6.12
C VAL A 50 -0.14 16.88 -6.05
N PHE A 51 -0.95 17.30 -5.08
CA PHE A 51 -1.24 18.73 -4.90
C PHE A 51 0.03 19.55 -4.62
N ASP A 52 0.94 19.05 -3.80
CA ASP A 52 2.21 19.72 -3.49
C ASP A 52 3.12 19.84 -4.72
N VAL A 53 3.19 18.79 -5.54
CA VAL A 53 3.99 18.78 -6.78
C VAL A 53 3.39 19.70 -7.85
N VAL A 54 2.06 19.79 -7.93
CA VAL A 54 1.37 20.63 -8.92
C VAL A 54 1.46 22.12 -8.58
N ASN A 55 1.85 22.50 -7.36
CA ASN A 55 1.99 23.90 -6.96
C ASN A 55 3.44 24.41 -7.18
N PRO A 56 3.80 24.97 -8.36
CA PRO A 56 5.17 25.36 -8.67
C PRO A 56 5.66 26.55 -7.83
N PHE A 57 4.76 27.26 -7.14
CA PHE A 57 5.16 28.35 -6.24
C PHE A 57 6.02 27.85 -5.06
N LEU A 58 5.93 26.56 -4.70
CA LEU A 58 6.82 25.93 -3.72
C LEU A 58 8.26 25.73 -4.23
N VAL A 59 8.46 25.59 -5.54
CA VAL A 59 9.76 25.27 -6.16
C VAL A 59 10.78 26.40 -5.96
N LEU A 60 10.31 27.65 -5.98
CA LEU A 60 11.18 28.84 -5.89
C LEU A 60 11.66 29.13 -4.45
N GLY A 61 10.98 28.59 -3.42
CA GLY A 61 11.33 28.80 -2.01
C GLY A 61 11.99 27.60 -1.33
N HIS A 62 11.59 26.38 -1.67
CA HIS A 62 11.97 25.17 -0.93
C HIS A 62 12.19 23.95 -1.85
N MET A 63 13.27 23.96 -2.64
CA MET A 63 13.63 22.87 -3.55
C MET A 63 13.69 21.49 -2.87
N PHE A 64 14.14 21.44 -1.62
CA PHE A 64 14.19 20.21 -0.83
C PHE A 64 12.80 19.62 -0.57
N THR A 65 11.84 20.45 -0.17
CA THR A 65 10.45 20.04 0.08
C THR A 65 9.80 19.50 -1.19
N TYR A 66 10.04 20.15 -2.33
CA TYR A 66 9.52 19.68 -3.62
C TYR A 66 10.06 18.29 -4.00
N MET A 67 11.36 18.03 -3.77
CA MET A 67 11.95 16.71 -3.99
C MET A 67 11.31 15.65 -3.07
N LEU A 68 11.10 15.99 -1.79
CA LEU A 68 10.41 15.10 -0.85
C LEU A 68 8.98 14.79 -1.30
N SER A 69 8.20 15.78 -1.77
CA SER A 69 6.85 15.55 -2.29
C SER A 69 6.86 14.61 -3.52
N LEU A 70 7.86 14.74 -4.40
CA LEU A 70 8.00 13.82 -5.54
C LEU A 70 8.28 12.38 -5.07
N TYR A 71 9.15 12.18 -4.09
CA TYR A 71 9.38 10.87 -3.50
C TYR A 71 8.12 10.33 -2.79
N GLN A 72 7.36 11.21 -2.12
CA GLN A 72 6.10 10.86 -1.47
C GLN A 72 5.04 10.38 -2.46
N VAL A 73 4.98 10.94 -3.68
CA VAL A 73 4.12 10.41 -4.74
C VAL A 73 4.48 8.95 -5.04
N ILE A 74 5.76 8.67 -5.30
CA ILE A 74 6.24 7.32 -5.64
C ILE A 74 5.95 6.34 -4.48
N PHE A 75 6.24 6.75 -3.25
CA PHE A 75 6.00 5.95 -2.06
C PHE A 75 4.51 5.70 -1.80
N SER A 76 3.66 6.70 -2.00
CA SER A 76 2.21 6.54 -1.86
C SER A 76 1.64 5.58 -2.90
N VAL A 77 2.12 5.63 -4.15
CA VAL A 77 1.74 4.65 -5.18
C VAL A 77 2.22 3.25 -4.80
N ALA A 78 3.46 3.10 -4.32
CA ALA A 78 3.96 1.81 -3.84
C ALA A 78 3.08 1.27 -2.70
N THR A 79 2.75 2.10 -1.70
CA THR A 79 1.83 1.77 -0.60
C THR A 79 0.47 1.29 -1.12
N MET A 80 -0.13 2.01 -2.06
CA MET A 80 -1.41 1.62 -2.66
C MET A 80 -1.32 0.27 -3.39
N VAL A 81 -0.22 -0.02 -4.07
CA VAL A 81 -0.05 -1.28 -4.82
C VAL A 81 0.19 -2.47 -3.88
N PHE A 82 0.90 -2.29 -2.78
CA PHE A 82 1.08 -3.34 -1.78
C PHE A 82 -0.21 -3.65 -0.99
N GLU A 83 -1.05 -2.64 -0.79
CA GLU A 83 -2.27 -2.76 0.01
C GLU A 83 -3.54 -2.98 -0.84
N ALA A 84 -3.42 -2.93 -2.17
CA ALA A 84 -4.51 -3.23 -3.08
C ALA A 84 -5.04 -4.66 -2.86
N ASP A 85 -6.36 -4.81 -2.89
CA ASP A 85 -6.99 -6.11 -2.73
C ASP A 85 -6.52 -7.07 -3.84
N PRO A 86 -6.12 -8.32 -3.51
CA PRO A 86 -5.63 -9.28 -4.49
C PRO A 86 -6.57 -9.50 -5.67
N GLN A 87 -7.89 -9.41 -5.46
CA GLN A 87 -8.86 -9.57 -6.55
C GLN A 87 -8.74 -8.42 -7.58
N THR A 88 -8.42 -7.22 -7.11
CA THR A 88 -8.18 -6.05 -7.95
C THR A 88 -6.89 -6.20 -8.75
N ILE A 89 -5.85 -6.77 -8.13
CA ILE A 89 -4.55 -7.00 -8.77
C ILE A 89 -4.67 -8.05 -9.88
N VAL A 90 -5.36 -9.16 -9.63
CA VAL A 90 -5.60 -10.22 -10.63
C VAL A 90 -6.37 -9.69 -11.83
N ARG A 91 -7.29 -8.74 -11.62
CA ARG A 91 -8.06 -8.11 -12.69
C ARG A 91 -7.23 -7.17 -13.56
N TRP A 92 -6.13 -6.62 -13.04
CA TRP A 92 -5.31 -5.59 -13.71
C TRP A 92 -3.88 -6.09 -13.92
N PRO A 93 -3.58 -6.75 -15.05
CA PRO A 93 -2.28 -7.41 -15.28
C PRO A 93 -1.07 -6.45 -15.31
N ARG A 94 -1.31 -5.14 -15.54
CA ARG A 94 -0.25 -4.12 -15.44
C ARG A 94 0.18 -3.86 -13.99
N VAL A 95 -0.77 -3.84 -13.06
CA VAL A 95 -0.51 -3.63 -11.64
C VAL A 95 0.24 -4.83 -11.08
N SER A 96 -0.16 -6.05 -11.46
CA SER A 96 0.55 -7.28 -11.09
C SER A 96 2.02 -7.25 -11.53
N LYS A 97 2.34 -6.89 -12.79
CA LYS A 97 3.74 -6.77 -13.23
C LYS A 97 4.55 -5.74 -12.43
N TRP A 98 3.91 -4.64 -12.04
CA TRP A 98 4.59 -3.60 -11.28
C TRP A 98 4.81 -4.02 -9.83
N GLN A 99 3.84 -4.74 -9.25
CA GLN A 99 3.98 -5.38 -7.94
C GLN A 99 5.10 -6.42 -7.94
N ASP A 100 5.18 -7.29 -8.96
CA ASP A 100 6.25 -8.28 -9.10
C ASP A 100 7.62 -7.61 -9.16
N TRP A 101 7.73 -6.51 -9.91
CA TRP A 101 8.95 -5.73 -10.00
C TRP A 101 9.32 -5.09 -8.64
N LEU A 102 8.34 -4.54 -7.92
CA LEU A 102 8.56 -3.99 -6.57
C LEU A 102 9.00 -5.07 -5.58
N ILE A 103 8.39 -6.25 -5.60
CA ILE A 103 8.74 -7.35 -4.70
C ILE A 103 10.15 -7.88 -4.99
N LEU A 104 10.52 -7.97 -6.27
CA LEU A 104 11.85 -8.41 -6.68
C LEU A 104 12.95 -7.45 -6.20
N ASN A 105 12.73 -6.13 -6.34
CA ASN A 105 13.74 -5.12 -5.99
C ASN A 105 13.68 -4.70 -4.51
N MET A 106 12.51 -4.75 -3.89
CA MET A 106 12.24 -4.29 -2.53
C MET A 106 11.63 -5.42 -1.70
N ARG A 107 12.34 -6.54 -1.60
CA ARG A 107 11.89 -7.71 -0.82
C ARG A 107 11.60 -7.39 0.65
N PHE A 108 12.17 -6.32 1.20
CA PHE A 108 11.82 -5.89 2.56
C PHE A 108 10.37 -5.34 2.65
N LEU A 109 9.81 -4.75 1.58
CA LEU A 109 8.41 -4.31 1.54
C LEU A 109 7.42 -5.47 1.41
N SER A 110 7.85 -6.70 1.11
CA SER A 110 6.92 -7.85 1.16
C SER A 110 6.75 -8.40 2.58
N LEU A 111 7.65 -8.05 3.51
CA LEU A 111 7.58 -8.47 4.91
C LEU A 111 6.70 -7.50 5.71
N SER A 112 5.89 -8.02 6.65
CA SER A 112 5.02 -7.17 7.49
C SER A 112 5.79 -6.10 8.27
N LEU A 113 6.96 -6.46 8.82
CA LEU A 113 7.83 -5.51 9.52
C LEU A 113 8.33 -4.40 8.59
N GLY A 114 8.82 -4.75 7.41
CA GLY A 114 9.39 -3.79 6.48
C GLY A 114 8.34 -2.82 5.94
N ARG A 115 7.10 -3.28 5.69
CA ARG A 115 5.96 -2.40 5.38
C ARG A 115 5.62 -1.47 6.53
N GLY A 116 5.54 -2.00 7.74
CA GLY A 116 5.26 -1.18 8.92
C GLY A 116 6.28 -0.06 9.11
N LEU A 117 7.57 -0.40 9.01
CA LEU A 117 8.66 0.58 9.06
C LEU A 117 8.59 1.59 7.91
N PHE A 118 8.23 1.14 6.70
CA PHE A 118 8.06 2.01 5.55
C PHE A 118 6.93 3.02 5.76
N TYR A 119 5.78 2.61 6.31
CA TYR A 119 4.66 3.52 6.61
C TYR A 119 4.99 4.49 7.74
N VAL A 120 5.70 4.05 8.78
CA VAL A 120 6.21 4.96 9.81
C VAL A 120 7.16 5.99 9.21
N TYR A 121 8.11 5.55 8.37
CA TYR A 121 8.99 6.46 7.66
C TYR A 121 8.22 7.48 6.81
N GLN A 122 7.23 7.02 6.03
CA GLN A 122 6.39 7.88 5.21
C GLN A 122 5.64 8.91 6.07
N GLY A 123 5.09 8.49 7.20
CA GLY A 123 4.38 9.36 8.15
C GLY A 123 5.29 10.37 8.84
N VAL A 124 6.49 9.96 9.26
CA VAL A 124 7.49 10.87 9.83
C VAL A 124 7.91 11.93 8.83
N VAL A 125 8.11 11.58 7.56
CA VAL A 125 8.44 12.57 6.52
C VAL A 125 7.31 13.59 6.36
N TRP A 126 6.04 13.18 6.38
CA TRP A 126 4.90 14.11 6.35
C TRP A 126 4.87 15.07 7.55
N ILE A 127 5.15 14.56 8.76
CA ILE A 127 5.22 15.38 9.98
C ILE A 127 6.41 16.34 9.95
N VAL A 128 7.54 15.93 9.40
CA VAL A 128 8.75 16.79 9.31
C VAL A 128 8.57 17.89 8.25
N VAL A 129 7.85 17.59 7.18
CA VAL A 129 7.57 18.54 6.09
C VAL A 129 6.43 19.50 6.45
N SER A 130 5.54 19.13 7.37
CA SER A 130 4.44 20.01 7.76
C SER A 130 4.94 21.30 8.40
N SER A 131 4.38 22.42 7.96
CA SER A 131 4.61 23.71 8.60
C SER A 131 3.66 23.90 9.78
N PHE A 132 4.03 24.74 10.75
CA PHE A 132 3.15 25.11 11.87
C PHE A 132 1.82 25.67 11.34
N GLY A 133 0.73 24.91 11.50
CA GLY A 133 -0.61 25.27 11.04
C GLY A 133 -1.17 24.38 9.93
N ASP A 134 -0.36 23.51 9.32
CA ASP A 134 -0.84 22.54 8.32
C ASP A 134 -1.28 21.23 8.98
N LEU A 135 -2.47 21.28 9.57
CA LEU A 135 -3.05 20.15 10.29
C LEU A 135 -3.32 18.94 9.38
N VAL A 136 -3.48 19.14 8.07
CA VAL A 136 -3.78 18.02 7.15
C VAL A 136 -2.57 17.12 6.99
N HIS A 137 -1.39 17.70 6.80
CA HIS A 137 -0.13 16.97 6.69
C HIS A 137 0.21 16.25 7.99
N GLU A 138 0.00 16.91 9.13
CA GLU A 138 0.26 16.34 10.45
C GLU A 138 -0.67 15.17 10.78
N VAL A 139 -1.98 15.32 10.56
CA VAL A 139 -2.97 14.25 10.79
C VAL A 139 -2.72 13.06 9.88
N LEU A 140 -2.41 13.30 8.60
CA LEU A 140 -2.08 12.23 7.66
C LEU A 140 -0.79 11.50 8.05
N GLY A 141 0.25 12.25 8.42
CA GLY A 141 1.50 11.68 8.88
C GLY A 141 1.32 10.82 10.13
N LEU A 142 0.51 11.29 11.08
CA LEU A 142 0.16 10.54 12.29
C LEU A 142 -0.65 9.28 11.95
N ALA A 143 -1.61 9.36 11.02
CA ALA A 143 -2.37 8.21 10.57
C ALA A 143 -1.47 7.13 9.93
N LEU A 144 -0.51 7.52 9.08
CA LEU A 144 0.48 6.61 8.51
C LEU A 144 1.38 5.97 9.56
N CYS A 145 1.82 6.74 10.57
CA CYS A 145 2.57 6.21 11.70
C CYS A 145 1.76 5.19 12.51
N VAL A 146 0.47 5.44 12.75
CA VAL A 146 -0.42 4.49 13.44
C VAL A 146 -0.61 3.21 12.63
N VAL A 147 -0.86 3.32 11.32
CA VAL A 147 -0.96 2.16 10.42
C VAL A 147 0.35 1.36 10.42
N GLY A 148 1.49 2.04 10.32
CA GLY A 148 2.80 1.40 10.38
C GLY A 148 3.07 0.70 11.71
N ALA A 149 2.68 1.32 12.82
CA ALA A 149 2.76 0.70 14.15
C ALA A 149 1.90 -0.57 14.23
N PHE A 150 0.70 -0.59 13.65
CA PHE A 150 -0.11 -1.81 13.60
C PHE A 150 0.56 -2.94 12.82
N TYR A 151 1.22 -2.63 11.70
CA TYR A 151 1.99 -3.61 10.93
C TYR A 151 3.18 -4.17 11.71
N ILE A 152 3.87 -3.32 12.48
CA ILE A 152 4.98 -3.76 13.36
C ILE A 152 4.44 -4.64 14.49
N LEU A 153 3.32 -4.27 15.12
CA LEU A 153 2.69 -5.05 16.18
C LEU A 153 2.20 -6.42 15.69
N MET A 154 1.73 -6.52 14.44
CA MET A 154 1.40 -7.80 13.83
C MET A 154 2.61 -8.69 13.65
N HIS A 155 3.74 -8.12 13.25
CA HIS A 155 4.95 -8.89 13.04
C HIS A 155 5.46 -9.56 14.32
N PHE A 156 5.29 -8.91 15.48
CA PHE A 156 5.63 -9.50 16.78
C PHE A 156 4.56 -10.46 17.33
N GLU A 157 3.47 -10.70 16.60
CA GLU A 157 2.31 -11.48 17.06
C GLU A 157 1.68 -10.96 18.37
N VAL A 158 2.01 -9.73 18.78
CA VAL A 158 1.53 -9.12 20.03
C VAL A 158 0.08 -8.68 19.91
N MET A 159 -0.50 -8.72 18.70
CA MET A 159 -1.87 -8.27 18.48
C MET A 159 -2.86 -9.19 19.25
N PRO A 160 -3.55 -8.68 20.29
CA PRO A 160 -4.46 -9.47 21.10
C PRO A 160 -5.57 -10.00 20.19
N GLN A 161 -5.83 -11.31 20.23
CA GLN A 161 -6.82 -11.96 19.39
C GLN A 161 -8.20 -11.29 19.45
N THR A 162 -8.52 -10.62 20.57
CA THR A 162 -9.73 -9.82 20.78
C THR A 162 -9.92 -8.69 19.78
N ILE A 163 -8.83 -8.02 19.36
CA ILE A 163 -8.86 -6.94 18.37
C ILE A 163 -8.98 -7.54 16.96
N ALA A 164 -8.24 -8.61 16.68
CA ALA A 164 -8.33 -9.32 15.40
C ALA A 164 -9.75 -9.89 15.16
N THR A 165 -10.40 -10.44 16.19
CA THR A 165 -11.79 -10.92 16.12
C THR A 165 -12.79 -9.80 15.95
N LYS A 166 -12.61 -8.64 16.61
CA LYS A 166 -13.50 -7.47 16.42
C LYS A 166 -13.37 -6.87 15.02
N MET A 167 -12.15 -6.80 14.47
CA MET A 167 -11.94 -6.29 13.11
C MET A 167 -12.49 -7.24 12.04
N ARG A 168 -12.34 -8.57 12.21
CA ARG A 168 -13.02 -9.56 11.34
C ARG A 168 -14.54 -9.42 11.39
N GLY A 169 -15.11 -9.19 12.59
CA GLY A 169 -16.54 -8.96 12.76
C GLY A 169 -17.06 -7.68 12.09
N LEU A 170 -16.25 -6.61 12.05
CA LEU A 170 -16.61 -5.36 11.37
C LEU A 170 -16.55 -5.46 9.84
N ALA A 171 -15.62 -6.26 9.29
CA ALA A 171 -15.58 -6.55 7.85
C ALA A 171 -16.79 -7.37 7.39
N HIS A 172 -17.37 -8.18 8.28
CA HIS A 172 -18.62 -8.92 8.07
C HIS A 172 -19.81 -8.17 8.69
N GLY A 173 -19.99 -6.89 8.35
CA GLY A 173 -21.20 -6.14 8.68
C GLY A 173 -22.46 -6.97 8.39
N PRO A 174 -23.51 -6.85 9.22
CA PRO A 174 -24.56 -7.86 9.34
C PRO A 174 -25.15 -8.15 7.96
N ALA A 175 -24.98 -9.39 7.51
CA ALA A 175 -25.81 -9.93 6.46
C ALA A 175 -27.25 -9.64 6.87
N ARG A 176 -27.90 -8.73 6.12
CA ARG A 176 -29.33 -8.44 6.27
C ARG A 176 -30.05 -9.79 6.18
N GLY A 177 -30.50 -10.27 7.34
CA GLY A 177 -31.50 -11.32 7.42
C GLY A 177 -32.80 -10.81 6.76
N PRO A 178 -33.59 -11.73 6.19
CA PRO A 178 -34.68 -11.45 5.26
C PRO A 178 -35.75 -10.49 5.79
#